data_AF-A0A950RLB9-F1
#
_entry.id   AF-A0A950RLB9-F1
#
_cell.length_a   1.000
_cell.length_b   1.000
_cell.length_c   1.000
_cell.angle_alpha   90.00
_cell.angle_beta   90.00
_cell.angle_gamma   90.00
#
_symmetry.space_group_name_H-M   'P 1'
#
loop_
_entity.id
_entity.type
_entity.pdbx_description
1 polymer ?
#
loop_
_entity_poly.entity_id
_entity_poly.type
_entity_poly.pdbx_seq_one_letter_code
_entity_poly.pdbx_strand_id
1 'polypeptide(L)'
;GNHAPEGLWSTTRVVFDRQAGWNRPRAEEWVSHHLGVRDPGRTVCLAVPHRMHPDLAAFLADLLFPGAYHSRPASAVGLNGCSSQVEFLTVPPLAALAESSSRPEKRRFAGPGRPPSLKGGAGLELDLADRRHRDRLPAELRPLLPGQGLVNFLEAQAVVRALENLTANLTKDPSHSGAESEAVIGVLALYPAQAELIRHLVKQSPRLAAAPADIRIDVPGAFRERECLVTLLSLTRSHAHRAVSFGEGPHILALALTRARAKLVLVGDPGTLARRCQWQGPVDHLDENASARERELISRLVRYLQGQGPHQQAFHLCEGGGV
;
A
#
# COMPACT_ATOMS: atom_id res chain seq x y z
N GLY A 1 -49.85 22.13 10.94
CA GLY A 1 -48.66 21.94 11.79
C GLY A 1 -48.29 20.48 11.77
N ASN A 2 -47.16 20.13 11.16
CA ASN A 2 -46.53 18.83 11.37
C ASN A 2 -45.04 18.94 10.97
N HIS A 3 -44.25 19.63 11.80
CA HIS A 3 -42.80 19.54 11.77
C HIS A 3 -42.41 18.36 12.67
N ALA A 4 -41.95 17.27 12.07
CA ALA A 4 -41.19 16.27 12.82
C ALA A 4 -39.86 16.92 13.26
N PRO A 5 -39.41 16.72 14.51
CA PRO A 5 -38.13 17.27 14.95
C PRO A 5 -37.00 16.54 14.21
N GLU A 6 -36.11 17.30 13.58
CA GLU A 6 -34.81 16.80 13.10
C GLU A 6 -34.07 16.22 14.31
N GLY A 7 -34.08 14.89 14.42
CA GLY A 7 -33.39 14.19 15.49
C GLY A 7 -31.90 14.45 15.41
N LEU A 8 -31.38 15.22 16.37
CA LEU A 8 -29.95 15.38 16.60
C LEU A 8 -29.36 14.02 17.02
N TRP A 9 -28.78 13.30 16.07
CA TRP A 9 -28.00 12.10 16.36
C TRP A 9 -26.74 12.53 17.13
N SER A 10 -26.63 12.13 18.41
CA SER A 10 -25.43 12.35 19.21
C SER A 10 -24.52 11.12 19.17
N THR A 11 -23.34 11.24 18.55
CA THR A 11 -22.32 10.18 18.62
C THR A 11 -21.54 10.32 19.92
N THR A 12 -21.57 9.29 20.77
CA THR A 12 -20.83 9.25 22.04
C THR A 12 -19.82 8.12 22.03
N ARG A 13 -18.61 8.36 22.53
CA ARG A 13 -17.55 7.35 22.69
C ARG A 13 -17.48 6.89 24.14
N VAL A 14 -17.43 5.58 24.36
CA VAL A 14 -17.12 4.97 25.66
C VAL A 14 -15.75 4.30 25.55
N VAL A 15 -14.87 4.51 26.53
CA VAL A 15 -13.51 3.93 26.57
C VAL A 15 -13.35 3.14 27.86
N PHE A 16 -12.87 1.90 27.73
CA PHE A 16 -12.58 1.02 28.86
C PHE A 16 -11.07 0.83 28.96
N ASP A 17 -10.48 1.20 30.11
CA ASP A 17 -9.05 1.14 30.32
C ASP A 17 -8.60 -0.27 30.75
N ARG A 18 -7.75 -0.90 29.93
CA ARG A 18 -7.20 -2.23 30.21
C ARG A 18 -6.27 -2.21 31.43
N GLN A 19 -5.57 -1.11 31.72
CA GLN A 19 -4.70 -0.99 32.89
C GLN A 19 -5.49 -0.96 34.19
N ALA A 20 -6.73 -0.44 34.16
CA ALA A 20 -7.69 -0.50 35.26
C ALA A 20 -8.40 -1.87 35.40
N GLY A 21 -7.94 -2.90 34.69
CA GLY A 21 -8.48 -4.27 34.80
C GLY A 21 -9.75 -4.53 33.98
N TRP A 22 -10.10 -3.64 33.05
CA TRP A 22 -11.16 -3.91 32.08
C TRP A 22 -10.73 -4.95 31.04
N ASN A 23 -11.63 -5.90 30.79
CA ASN A 23 -11.51 -6.85 29.70
C ASN A 23 -12.79 -6.80 28.83
N ARG A 24 -12.73 -7.41 27.65
CA ARG A 24 -13.83 -7.35 26.69
C ARG A 24 -15.17 -7.87 27.26
N PRO A 25 -15.25 -9.04 27.92
CA PRO A 25 -16.50 -9.51 28.50
C PRO A 25 -17.10 -8.55 29.53
N ARG A 26 -16.28 -7.99 30.44
CA ARG A 26 -16.74 -7.00 31.43
C ARG A 26 -17.24 -5.72 30.77
N ALA A 27 -16.55 -5.24 29.75
CA ALA A 27 -16.97 -4.05 29.01
C ALA A 27 -18.32 -4.28 28.29
N GLU A 28 -18.49 -5.44 27.65
CA GLU A 28 -19.74 -5.83 26.99
C GLU A 28 -20.91 -5.95 28.00
N GLU A 29 -20.67 -6.57 29.16
CA GLU A 29 -21.65 -6.66 30.24
C GLU A 29 -22.04 -5.27 30.77
N TRP A 30 -21.04 -4.40 31.00
CA TRP A 30 -21.29 -3.04 31.45
C TRP A 30 -22.12 -2.24 30.43
N VAL A 31 -21.79 -2.32 29.14
CA VAL A 31 -22.53 -1.66 28.06
C VAL A 31 -23.97 -2.16 28.00
N SER A 32 -24.16 -3.48 28.06
CA SER A 32 -25.49 -4.10 28.07
C SER A 32 -26.32 -3.63 29.27
N HIS A 33 -25.73 -3.59 30.46
CA HIS A 33 -26.41 -3.19 31.69
C HIS A 33 -26.73 -1.68 31.75
N HIS A 34 -25.79 -0.81 31.37
CA HIS A 34 -25.91 0.63 31.57
C HIS A 34 -26.51 1.38 30.37
N LEU A 35 -26.28 0.89 29.15
CA LEU A 35 -26.79 1.52 27.94
C LEU A 35 -28.01 0.78 27.37
N GLY A 36 -28.36 -0.39 27.92
CA GLY A 36 -29.43 -1.24 27.39
C GLY A 36 -29.14 -1.79 25.99
N VAL A 37 -27.91 -1.63 25.50
CA VAL A 37 -27.48 -2.06 24.18
C VAL A 37 -27.05 -3.52 24.26
N ARG A 38 -27.88 -4.42 23.76
CA ARG A 38 -27.50 -5.82 23.57
C ARG A 38 -26.85 -5.98 22.21
N ASP A 39 -25.73 -6.70 22.15
CA ASP A 39 -25.18 -7.14 20.87
C ASP A 39 -26.20 -8.08 20.22
N PRO A 40 -26.81 -7.69 19.08
CA PRO A 40 -27.80 -8.54 18.42
C PRO A 40 -27.16 -9.77 17.76
N GLY A 41 -25.84 -9.97 17.86
CA GLY A 41 -25.10 -10.96 17.10
C GLY A 41 -25.10 -10.67 15.60
N ARG A 42 -25.49 -9.45 15.21
CA ARG A 42 -25.61 -8.99 13.83
C ARG A 42 -24.60 -7.90 13.56
N THR A 43 -23.68 -8.18 12.64
CA THR A 43 -22.76 -7.18 12.12
C THR A 43 -23.40 -6.51 10.91
N VAL A 44 -23.58 -5.19 10.97
CA VAL A 44 -23.96 -4.41 9.80
C VAL A 44 -22.70 -4.04 9.02
N CYS A 45 -22.61 -4.48 7.77
CA CYS A 45 -21.54 -4.08 6.87
C CYS A 45 -21.83 -2.70 6.29
N LEU A 46 -20.97 -1.72 6.56
CA LEU A 46 -21.00 -0.43 5.88
C LEU A 46 -20.32 -0.59 4.52
N ALA A 47 -21.13 -0.66 3.47
CA ALA A 47 -20.67 -1.08 2.15
C ALA A 47 -20.30 0.08 1.19
N VAL A 48 -20.48 1.33 1.59
CA VAL A 48 -20.25 2.49 0.71
C VAL A 48 -19.04 3.30 1.20
N PRO A 49 -17.91 3.32 0.48
CA PRO A 49 -16.79 4.20 0.79
C PRO A 49 -17.11 5.64 0.37
N HIS A 50 -16.95 6.60 1.29
CA HIS A 50 -17.32 8.00 1.07
C HIS A 50 -16.15 8.96 0.82
N ARG A 51 -14.92 8.57 1.19
CA ARG A 51 -13.77 9.50 1.22
C ARG A 51 -12.75 9.29 0.09
N MET A 52 -12.78 8.11 -0.54
CA MET A 52 -11.87 7.75 -1.62
C MET A 52 -12.40 8.23 -2.98
N HIS A 53 -11.49 8.52 -3.91
CA HIS A 53 -11.81 8.68 -5.31
C HIS A 53 -12.52 7.42 -5.84
N PRO A 54 -13.56 7.54 -6.69
CA PRO A 54 -14.36 6.40 -7.15
C PRO A 54 -13.52 5.28 -7.78
N ASP A 55 -12.55 5.60 -8.63
CA ASP A 55 -11.67 4.60 -9.27
C ASP A 55 -10.76 3.88 -8.27
N LEU A 56 -10.22 4.60 -7.29
CA LEU A 56 -9.44 4.01 -6.21
C LEU A 56 -10.32 3.09 -5.35
N ALA A 57 -11.54 3.54 -5.04
CA ALA A 57 -12.50 2.76 -4.28
C ALA A 57 -12.92 1.48 -5.02
N ALA A 58 -13.14 1.54 -6.33
CA ALA A 58 -13.47 0.38 -7.15
C ALA A 58 -12.32 -0.63 -7.19
N PHE A 59 -11.08 -0.16 -7.42
CA PHE A 59 -9.89 -1.00 -7.33
C PHE A 59 -9.75 -1.69 -5.96
N LEU A 60 -9.87 -0.93 -4.87
CA LEU A 60 -9.74 -1.49 -3.50
C LEU A 60 -10.90 -2.40 -3.11
N ALA A 61 -12.12 -2.14 -3.60
CA ALA A 61 -13.27 -3.01 -3.39
C ALA A 61 -13.04 -4.40 -3.99
N ASP A 62 -12.56 -4.47 -5.23
CA ASP A 62 -12.18 -5.75 -5.86
C ASP A 62 -10.99 -6.41 -5.13
N LEU A 63 -9.96 -5.63 -4.81
CA LEU A 63 -8.74 -6.16 -4.20
C LEU A 63 -8.97 -6.72 -2.79
N LEU A 64 -9.66 -5.98 -1.92
CA LEU A 64 -9.76 -6.26 -0.49
C LEU A 64 -11.13 -6.79 -0.05
N PHE A 65 -12.21 -6.36 -0.71
CA PHE A 65 -13.59 -6.51 -0.22
C PHE A 65 -14.53 -7.04 -1.32
N PRO A 66 -14.19 -8.14 -2.00
CA PRO A 66 -14.91 -8.61 -3.18
C PRO A 66 -16.37 -8.91 -2.82
N GLY A 67 -17.30 -8.27 -3.52
CA GLY A 67 -18.74 -8.42 -3.27
C GLY A 67 -19.25 -7.79 -1.98
N ALA A 68 -18.39 -7.14 -1.18
CA ALA A 68 -18.77 -6.51 0.08
C ALA A 68 -18.98 -4.99 -0.04
N TYR A 69 -18.31 -4.32 -0.99
CA TYR A 69 -18.45 -2.88 -1.22
C TYR A 69 -19.23 -2.56 -2.50
N HIS A 70 -20.08 -1.54 -2.42
CA HIS A 70 -20.75 -0.94 -3.56
C HIS A 70 -19.91 0.26 -4.02
N SER A 71 -19.18 0.10 -5.12
CA SER A 71 -18.52 1.25 -5.77
C SER A 71 -19.56 2.05 -6.54
N ARG A 72 -19.48 3.39 -6.45
CA ARG A 72 -20.18 4.26 -7.39
C ARG A 72 -19.53 4.07 -8.78
N PRO A 73 -20.31 4.12 -9.88
CA PRO A 73 -19.73 4.05 -11.21
C PRO A 73 -18.64 5.11 -11.37
N ALA A 74 -17.51 4.71 -11.94
CA ALA A 74 -16.36 5.57 -12.23
C ALA A 74 -16.81 6.83 -12.99
N SER A 75 -16.24 7.99 -12.67
CA SER A 75 -16.47 9.20 -13.45
C SER A 75 -15.86 9.00 -14.84
N ALA A 76 -16.66 9.19 -15.90
CA ALA A 76 -16.20 9.08 -17.28
C ALA A 76 -15.20 10.20 -17.68
N VAL A 77 -14.98 11.18 -16.81
CA VAL A 77 -14.12 12.34 -17.07
C VAL A 77 -12.93 12.27 -16.11
N GLY A 78 -11.82 11.74 -16.61
CA GLY A 78 -10.52 11.98 -16.01
C GLY A 78 -10.22 13.48 -16.05
N LEU A 79 -9.76 14.04 -14.94
CA LEU A 79 -9.12 15.35 -14.93
C LEU A 79 -8.06 15.36 -16.05
N ASN A 80 -8.24 16.26 -17.01
CA ASN A 80 -7.45 16.46 -18.23
C ASN A 80 -6.07 15.78 -18.25
N GLY A 81 -5.99 14.63 -18.91
CA GLY A 81 -4.74 14.00 -19.36
C GLY A 81 -4.05 13.11 -18.32
N CYS A 82 -4.27 11.79 -18.44
CA CYS A 82 -3.49 10.73 -17.79
C CYS A 82 -3.27 10.86 -16.27
N SER A 83 -4.16 10.30 -15.44
CA SER A 83 -3.71 9.81 -14.15
C SER A 83 -4.59 8.66 -13.66
N SER A 84 -4.10 7.44 -13.79
CA SER A 84 -4.58 6.31 -12.99
C SER A 84 -4.41 6.62 -11.50
N GLN A 85 -5.42 6.30 -10.70
CA GLN A 85 -5.42 6.55 -9.26
C GLN A 85 -4.56 5.53 -8.51
N VAL A 86 -4.25 4.42 -9.16
CA VAL A 86 -3.32 3.41 -8.67
C VAL A 86 -2.18 3.26 -9.67
N GLU A 87 -0.96 3.43 -9.20
CA GLU A 87 0.25 3.18 -9.97
C GLU A 87 1.06 2.07 -9.31
N PHE A 88 1.71 1.23 -10.12
CA PHE A 88 2.69 0.27 -9.64
C PHE A 88 4.05 0.55 -10.28
N LEU A 89 4.99 1.03 -9.46
CA LEU A 89 6.37 1.25 -9.82
C LEU A 89 7.18 -0.04 -9.61
N THR A 90 7.64 -0.64 -10.70
CA THR A 90 8.39 -1.90 -10.63
C THR A 90 9.83 -1.67 -10.20
N VAL A 91 10.28 -2.42 -9.20
CA VAL A 91 11.68 -2.50 -8.78
C VAL A 91 12.09 -3.96 -8.69
N PRO A 92 12.94 -4.47 -9.61
CA PRO A 92 13.68 -3.74 -10.64
C PRO A 92 12.77 -3.25 -11.79
N PRO A 93 13.28 -2.35 -12.65
CA PRO A 93 12.56 -1.91 -13.85
C PRO A 93 12.19 -3.08 -14.77
N LEU A 94 11.06 -2.96 -15.49
CA LEU A 94 10.57 -4.00 -16.41
C LEU A 94 11.60 -4.49 -17.43
N ALA A 95 12.47 -3.61 -17.94
CA ALA A 95 13.54 -3.97 -18.87
C ALA A 95 14.49 -5.04 -18.28
N ALA A 96 14.88 -4.88 -17.02
CA ALA A 96 15.74 -5.85 -16.32
C ALA A 96 15.02 -7.20 -16.10
N LEU A 97 13.70 -7.19 -15.93
CA LEU A 97 12.91 -8.42 -15.85
C LEU A 97 12.88 -9.15 -17.20
N ALA A 98 12.79 -8.43 -18.32
CA ALA A 98 12.82 -9.02 -19.66
C ALA A 98 14.17 -9.71 -19.97
N GLU A 99 15.29 -9.09 -19.61
CA GLU A 99 16.64 -9.67 -19.79
C GLU A 99 16.87 -10.94 -18.96
N SER A 100 16.29 -11.01 -17.75
CA SER A 100 16.37 -12.23 -16.92
C SER A 100 15.59 -13.42 -17.51
N SER A 101 14.63 -13.15 -18.41
CA SER A 101 13.78 -14.18 -19.03
C SER A 101 14.40 -14.82 -20.29
N SER A 102 15.46 -14.22 -20.86
CA SER A 102 16.16 -14.71 -22.05
C SER A 102 17.17 -15.83 -21.75
N ARG A 103 16.69 -16.97 -21.24
CA ARG A 103 17.32 -18.28 -21.56
C ARG A 103 16.83 -18.73 -22.95
N PRO A 104 17.64 -19.43 -23.76
CA PRO A 104 17.32 -19.72 -25.16
C PRO A 104 16.29 -20.85 -25.28
N GLU A 105 15.04 -20.56 -24.94
CA GLU A 105 13.91 -21.40 -25.39
C GLU A 105 13.26 -20.73 -26.60
N LYS A 106 13.25 -21.47 -27.71
CA LYS A 106 12.68 -21.18 -29.03
C LYS A 106 11.80 -19.92 -29.06
N ARG A 107 12.31 -18.86 -29.71
CA ARG A 107 11.59 -17.65 -30.11
C ARG A 107 10.23 -18.02 -30.72
N ARG A 108 9.18 -18.04 -29.91
CA ARG A 108 7.80 -17.91 -30.39
C ARG A 108 7.54 -16.42 -30.49
N PHE A 109 7.19 -15.97 -31.69
CA PHE A 109 6.79 -14.59 -31.99
C PHE A 109 5.90 -14.03 -30.87
N ALA A 110 6.42 -13.06 -30.12
CA ALA A 110 5.64 -12.29 -29.17
C ALA A 110 5.03 -11.10 -29.93
N GLY A 111 3.71 -11.11 -30.11
CA GLY A 111 2.99 -9.93 -30.58
C GLY A 111 3.02 -8.79 -29.55
N PRO A 112 2.76 -7.54 -29.97
CA PRO A 112 2.68 -6.41 -29.06
C PRO A 112 1.56 -6.64 -28.03
N GLY A 113 1.85 -6.43 -26.74
CA GLY A 113 0.86 -6.48 -25.65
C GLY A 113 0.88 -7.71 -24.73
N ARG A 114 1.89 -8.59 -24.81
CA ARG A 114 1.99 -9.72 -23.87
C ARG A 114 2.64 -9.28 -22.55
N PRO A 115 2.00 -9.49 -21.39
CA PRO A 115 2.59 -9.11 -20.10
C PRO A 115 3.89 -9.89 -19.82
N PRO A 116 4.87 -9.28 -19.14
CA PRO A 116 6.17 -9.90 -18.86
C PRO A 116 6.04 -11.19 -18.03
N SER A 117 6.89 -12.19 -18.29
CA SER A 117 6.86 -13.44 -17.53
C SER A 117 7.46 -13.25 -16.14
N LEU A 118 6.62 -13.16 -15.11
CA LEU A 118 7.03 -13.02 -13.70
C LEU A 118 7.50 -14.37 -13.13
N LYS A 119 8.74 -14.79 -13.43
CA LYS A 119 9.28 -16.12 -13.01
C LYS A 119 9.89 -16.14 -11.59
N GLY A 120 10.03 -14.99 -10.93
CA GLY A 120 10.53 -14.85 -9.55
C GLY A 120 11.06 -13.45 -9.26
N GLY A 121 11.29 -13.13 -7.99
CA GLY A 121 11.86 -11.83 -7.60
C GLY A 121 13.33 -11.65 -7.98
N ALA A 122 13.81 -10.41 -7.93
CA ALA A 122 15.16 -10.04 -8.31
C ALA A 122 16.21 -10.22 -7.20
N GLY A 123 15.79 -10.45 -5.95
CA GLY A 123 16.74 -10.66 -4.84
C GLY A 123 17.37 -9.37 -4.33
N LEU A 124 16.65 -8.25 -4.41
CA LEU A 124 17.15 -6.91 -4.05
C LEU A 124 16.98 -6.56 -2.57
N GLU A 125 16.28 -7.40 -1.80
CA GLU A 125 16.13 -7.20 -0.35
C GLU A 125 17.44 -7.51 0.38
N LEU A 126 17.76 -6.71 1.38
CA LEU A 126 18.93 -6.83 2.25
C LEU A 126 18.45 -7.03 3.68
N ASP A 127 18.95 -8.07 4.33
CA ASP A 127 18.79 -8.30 5.76
C ASP A 127 19.91 -7.57 6.52
N LEU A 128 19.57 -6.59 7.33
CA LEU A 128 20.54 -5.79 8.09
C LEU A 128 21.27 -6.59 9.18
N ALA A 129 20.72 -7.74 9.61
CA ALA A 129 21.40 -8.63 10.53
C ALA A 129 22.56 -9.40 9.85
N ASP A 130 22.52 -9.57 8.52
CA ASP A 130 23.63 -10.16 7.76
C ASP A 130 24.65 -9.07 7.38
N ARG A 131 25.86 -9.20 7.92
CA ARG A 131 26.96 -8.26 7.68
C ARG A 131 27.29 -8.10 6.19
N ARG A 132 27.23 -9.20 5.41
CA ARG A 132 27.51 -9.17 3.96
C ARG A 132 26.43 -8.41 3.19
N HIS A 133 25.18 -8.48 3.64
CA HIS A 133 24.10 -7.69 3.07
C HIS A 133 24.25 -6.22 3.44
N ARG A 134 24.54 -5.92 4.71
CA ARG A 134 24.77 -4.55 5.18
C ARG A 134 25.93 -3.86 4.46
N ASP A 135 26.98 -4.59 4.11
CA ASP A 135 28.13 -4.08 3.36
C ASP A 135 27.80 -3.68 1.91
N ARG A 136 26.64 -4.08 1.36
CA ARG A 136 26.16 -3.64 0.04
C ARG A 136 25.48 -2.27 0.07
N LEU A 137 25.12 -1.77 1.25
CA LEU A 137 24.58 -0.41 1.39
C LEU A 137 25.69 0.64 1.26
N PRO A 138 25.37 1.86 0.78
CA PRO A 138 26.29 3.00 0.87
C PRO A 138 26.84 3.19 2.29
N ALA A 139 28.13 3.48 2.41
CA ALA A 139 28.84 3.51 3.69
C ALA A 139 28.23 4.51 4.67
N GLU A 140 27.71 5.63 4.16
CA GLU A 140 27.11 6.72 4.94
C GLU A 140 25.77 6.32 5.58
N LEU A 141 25.05 5.37 4.98
CA LEU A 141 23.74 4.91 5.47
C LEU A 141 23.87 3.80 6.52
N ARG A 142 24.94 3.01 6.48
CA ARG A 142 25.14 1.88 7.41
C ARG A 142 25.05 2.27 8.88
N PRO A 143 25.66 3.37 9.38
CA PRO A 143 25.57 3.73 10.80
C PRO A 143 24.22 4.34 11.19
N LEU A 144 23.40 4.76 10.21
CA LEU A 144 22.11 5.44 10.44
C LEU A 144 20.92 4.47 10.55
N LEU A 145 21.15 3.20 10.20
CA LEU A 145 20.13 2.15 10.15
C LEU A 145 20.24 1.19 11.35
N PRO A 146 19.14 0.51 11.71
CA PRO A 146 19.10 -0.38 12.85
C PRO A 146 19.97 -1.62 12.59
N GLY A 147 20.27 -2.37 13.65
CA GLY A 147 21.11 -3.57 13.56
C GLY A 147 20.43 -4.78 12.88
N GLN A 148 19.12 -4.73 12.67
CA GLN A 148 18.32 -5.82 12.12
C GLN A 148 17.12 -5.28 11.33
N GLY A 149 16.51 -6.14 10.52
CA GLY A 149 15.35 -5.82 9.70
C GLY A 149 15.65 -5.81 8.21
N LEU A 150 14.60 -5.72 7.40
CA LEU A 150 14.70 -5.78 5.95
C LEU A 150 14.69 -4.37 5.34
N VAL A 151 15.57 -4.15 4.36
CA VAL A 151 15.59 -2.95 3.52
C VAL A 151 15.75 -3.33 2.05
N ASN A 152 15.27 -2.47 1.16
CA ASN A 152 15.53 -2.54 -0.27
C ASN A 152 15.93 -1.14 -0.74
N PHE A 153 17.24 -0.97 -0.97
CA PHE A 153 17.82 0.34 -1.28
C PHE A 153 17.34 0.90 -2.62
N LEU A 154 17.27 0.05 -3.66
CA LEU A 154 16.80 0.49 -4.99
C LEU A 154 15.32 0.86 -4.94
N GLU A 155 14.52 0.15 -4.14
CA GLU A 155 13.11 0.48 -3.93
C GLU A 155 12.93 1.78 -3.16
N ALA A 156 13.72 2.00 -2.10
CA ALA A 156 13.71 3.25 -1.35
C ALA A 156 14.09 4.45 -2.24
N GLN A 157 15.08 4.29 -3.13
CA GLN A 157 15.42 5.31 -4.12
C GLN A 157 14.28 5.57 -5.11
N ALA A 158 13.58 4.52 -5.55
CA ALA A 158 12.42 4.67 -6.45
C ALA A 158 11.28 5.43 -5.76
N VAL A 159 11.02 5.16 -4.47
CA VAL A 159 10.04 5.91 -3.65
C VAL A 159 10.41 7.39 -3.58
N VAL A 160 11.68 7.73 -3.31
CA VAL A 160 12.14 9.12 -3.22
C VAL A 160 11.97 9.86 -4.54
N ARG A 161 12.36 9.24 -5.67
CA ARG A 161 12.16 9.82 -7.00
C ARG A 161 10.68 10.05 -7.32
N ALA A 162 9.83 9.08 -7.01
CA ALA A 162 8.38 9.21 -7.21
C ALA A 162 7.79 10.36 -6.38
N LEU A 163 8.28 10.52 -5.13
CA LEU A 163 7.87 11.60 -4.25
C LEU A 163 8.35 12.97 -4.75
N GLU A 164 9.57 13.07 -5.27
CA GLU A 164 10.08 14.29 -5.92
C GLU A 164 9.23 14.70 -7.11
N ASN A 165 8.89 13.74 -7.99
CA ASN A 165 8.05 13.99 -9.15
C ASN A 165 6.64 14.44 -8.75
N LEU A 166 6.06 13.80 -7.73
CA LEU A 166 4.73 14.14 -7.22
C LEU A 166 4.69 15.55 -6.63
N THR A 167 5.65 15.90 -5.78
CA THR A 167 5.72 17.22 -5.16
C THR A 167 6.01 18.33 -6.19
N ALA A 168 6.81 18.04 -7.22
CA ALA A 168 7.05 18.97 -8.32
C ALA A 168 5.81 19.23 -9.20
N ASN A 169 4.83 18.32 -9.22
CA ASN A 169 3.59 18.55 -9.95
C ASN A 169 2.58 19.35 -9.12
N LEU A 170 2.58 19.20 -7.79
CA LEU A 170 1.74 20.01 -6.89
C LEU A 170 2.08 21.50 -6.95
N THR A 171 3.34 21.85 -7.20
CA THR A 171 3.77 23.26 -7.31
C THR A 171 3.42 23.92 -8.64
N LYS A 172 3.06 23.14 -9.67
CA LYS A 172 2.75 23.64 -11.01
C LYS A 172 1.28 24.03 -11.21
N ASP A 173 0.38 23.61 -10.33
CA ASP A 173 -1.05 23.93 -10.42
C ASP A 173 -1.46 24.99 -9.37
N PRO A 174 -1.48 26.29 -9.73
CA PRO A 174 -1.83 27.36 -8.81
C PRO A 174 -3.32 27.39 -8.43
N SER A 175 -4.17 26.57 -9.07
CA SER A 175 -5.62 26.56 -8.83
C SER A 175 -6.06 25.80 -7.56
N HIS A 176 -5.15 25.08 -6.89
CA HIS A 176 -5.40 24.36 -5.63
C HIS A 176 -4.92 25.10 -4.37
N SER A 177 -4.51 26.36 -4.50
CA SER A 177 -3.90 27.18 -3.44
C SER A 177 -4.83 27.61 -2.29
N GLY A 178 -6.13 27.29 -2.33
CA GLY A 178 -7.13 27.82 -1.38
C GLY A 178 -7.70 26.86 -0.34
N ALA A 179 -7.59 25.53 -0.49
CA ALA A 179 -8.30 24.58 0.39
C ALA A 179 -7.53 23.28 0.75
N GLU A 180 -6.44 22.95 0.06
CA GLU A 180 -5.68 21.70 0.27
C GLU A 180 -4.37 21.89 1.07
N SER A 181 -4.24 22.98 1.83
CA SER A 181 -3.04 23.26 2.63
C SER A 181 -2.78 22.25 3.77
N GLU A 182 -3.68 21.29 3.99
CA GLU A 182 -3.56 20.15 4.92
C GLU A 182 -3.38 18.79 4.23
N ALA A 183 -3.16 18.74 2.91
CA ALA A 183 -3.03 17.50 2.17
C ALA A 183 -1.76 16.71 2.55
N VAL A 184 -1.94 15.69 3.38
CA VAL A 184 -0.86 14.80 3.82
C VAL A 184 -0.48 13.84 2.69
N ILE A 185 0.82 13.75 2.38
CA ILE A 185 1.41 12.68 1.58
C ILE A 185 1.97 11.63 2.54
N GLY A 186 1.40 10.43 2.51
CA GLY A 186 1.87 9.30 3.30
C GLY A 186 2.89 8.47 2.51
N VAL A 187 4.08 8.25 3.05
CA VAL A 187 5.05 7.29 2.53
C VAL A 187 5.15 6.14 3.52
N LEU A 188 4.56 5.01 3.15
CA LEU A 188 4.49 3.83 3.99
C LEU A 188 5.51 2.79 3.54
N ALA A 189 6.13 2.10 4.49
CA ALA A 189 6.89 0.88 4.21
C ALA A 189 6.38 -0.25 5.10
N LEU A 190 6.28 -1.47 4.56
CA LEU A 190 5.80 -2.62 5.33
C LEU A 190 6.76 -3.03 6.46
N TYR A 191 8.02 -2.58 6.41
CA TYR A 191 9.08 -2.92 7.36
C TYR A 191 9.65 -1.64 8.01
N PRO A 192 9.87 -1.62 9.34
CA PRO A 192 10.39 -0.44 10.04
C PRO A 192 11.74 0.07 9.51
N ALA A 193 12.69 -0.83 9.28
CA ALA A 193 14.02 -0.46 8.77
C ALA A 193 13.96 0.19 7.39
N GLN A 194 13.02 -0.22 6.53
CA GLN A 194 12.78 0.42 5.23
C GLN A 194 12.19 1.82 5.40
N ALA A 195 11.26 2.02 6.34
CA ALA A 195 10.72 3.35 6.63
C ALA A 195 11.82 4.30 7.13
N GLU A 196 12.74 3.82 7.97
CA GLU A 196 13.90 4.59 8.41
C GLU A 196 14.86 4.92 7.26
N LEU A 197 15.16 3.95 6.40
CA LEU A 197 15.97 4.19 5.19
C LEU A 197 15.35 5.27 4.31
N ILE A 198 14.06 5.16 3.99
CA ILE A 198 13.35 6.16 3.19
C ILE A 198 13.39 7.53 3.87
N ARG A 199 13.22 7.60 5.20
CA ARG A 199 13.30 8.86 5.96
C ARG A 199 14.65 9.54 5.82
N HIS A 200 15.75 8.78 5.87
CA HIS A 200 17.09 9.32 5.67
C HIS A 200 17.30 9.82 4.23
N LEU A 201 16.87 9.06 3.23
CA LEU A 201 16.99 9.47 1.84
C LEU A 201 16.13 10.71 1.50
N VAL A 202 14.92 10.81 2.06
CA VAL A 202 14.06 11.99 1.90
C VAL A 202 14.73 13.22 2.51
N LYS A 203 15.33 13.11 3.71
CA LYS A 203 16.08 14.22 4.35
C LYS A 203 17.28 14.68 3.53
N GLN A 204 17.86 13.80 2.71
CA GLN A 204 19.00 14.11 1.85
C GLN A 204 18.58 14.76 0.52
N SER A 205 17.29 14.79 0.17
CA SER A 205 16.80 15.39 -1.08
C SER A 205 16.53 16.89 -0.90
N PRO A 206 17.27 17.78 -1.61
CA PRO A 206 16.99 19.21 -1.58
C PRO A 206 15.62 19.58 -2.17
N ARG A 207 15.14 18.79 -3.15
CA ARG A 207 13.83 19.01 -3.79
C ARG A 207 12.69 18.79 -2.81
N LEU A 208 12.78 17.74 -1.99
CA LEU A 208 11.77 17.44 -0.99
C LEU A 208 11.86 18.38 0.22
N ALA A 209 13.06 18.83 0.58
CA ALA A 209 13.23 19.84 1.63
C ALA A 209 12.56 21.19 1.28
N ALA A 210 12.50 21.52 -0.01
CA ALA A 210 11.83 22.73 -0.52
C ALA A 210 10.35 22.52 -0.88
N ALA A 211 9.82 21.29 -0.80
CA ALA A 211 8.45 20.99 -1.20
C ALA A 211 7.44 21.52 -0.16
N PRO A 212 6.40 22.25 -0.58
CA PRO A 212 5.37 22.76 0.33
C PRO A 212 4.33 21.68 0.65
N ALA A 213 4.75 20.51 1.17
CA ALA A 213 3.87 19.37 1.44
C ALA A 213 4.15 18.74 2.82
N ASP A 214 3.10 18.32 3.53
CA ASP A 214 3.21 17.51 4.75
C ASP A 214 3.49 16.04 4.38
N ILE A 215 4.78 15.69 4.36
CA ILE A 215 5.25 14.33 4.06
C ILE A 215 5.41 13.56 5.37
N ARG A 216 4.61 12.51 5.55
CA ARG A 216 4.68 11.62 6.70
C ARG A 216 5.21 10.26 6.27
N ILE A 217 6.27 9.81 6.90
CA ILE A 217 6.93 8.53 6.59
C ILE A 217 6.80 7.63 7.81
N ASP A 218 6.24 6.43 7.67
CA ASP A 218 6.13 5.46 8.77
C ASP A 218 5.70 4.06 8.28
N VAL A 219 5.54 3.10 9.20
CA VAL A 219 4.87 1.83 8.94
C VAL A 219 3.34 1.98 9.00
N PRO A 220 2.55 1.07 8.39
CA PRO A 220 1.09 1.19 8.33
C PRO A 220 0.40 1.37 9.69
N GLY A 221 0.96 0.80 10.76
CA GLY A 221 0.43 0.93 12.12
C GLY A 221 0.31 2.37 12.61
N ALA A 222 1.25 3.25 12.27
CA ALA A 222 1.23 4.67 12.67
C ALA A 222 0.18 5.50 11.91
N PHE A 223 -0.37 4.96 10.83
CA PHE A 223 -1.44 5.56 10.03
C PHE A 223 -2.81 4.98 10.35
N ARG A 224 -2.96 4.19 11.43
CA ARG A 224 -4.27 3.70 11.87
C ARG A 224 -5.21 4.87 12.14
N GLU A 225 -6.45 4.75 11.65
CA GLU A 225 -7.49 5.80 11.76
C GLU A 225 -7.11 7.15 11.14
N ARG A 226 -6.04 7.18 10.33
CA ARG A 226 -5.61 8.34 9.55
C ARG A 226 -5.71 8.03 8.06
N GLU A 227 -5.89 9.09 7.29
CA GLU A 227 -5.93 9.04 5.82
C GLU A 227 -4.96 10.08 5.26
N CYS A 228 -4.45 9.79 4.07
CA CYS A 228 -3.56 10.66 3.30
C CYS A 228 -4.24 11.01 1.99
N LEU A 229 -3.95 12.18 1.41
CA LEU A 229 -4.42 12.50 0.06
C LEU A 229 -3.79 11.52 -0.93
N VAL A 230 -2.46 11.38 -0.85
CA VAL A 230 -1.69 10.42 -1.64
C VAL A 230 -0.91 9.49 -0.72
N THR A 231 -0.82 8.21 -1.09
CA THR A 231 0.02 7.23 -0.41
C THR A 231 1.01 6.59 -1.37
N LEU A 232 2.30 6.62 -1.03
CA LEU A 232 3.34 5.78 -1.63
C LEU A 232 3.60 4.61 -0.69
N LEU A 233 3.54 3.37 -1.17
CA LEU A 233 3.74 2.16 -0.37
C LEU A 233 4.91 1.34 -0.91
N SER A 234 5.99 1.29 -0.14
CA SER A 234 7.12 0.39 -0.33
C SER A 234 6.79 -1.00 0.21
N LEU A 235 6.74 -1.99 -0.68
CA LEU A 235 6.53 -3.39 -0.32
C LEU A 235 7.78 -4.04 0.27
N THR A 236 8.97 -3.49 -0.01
CA THR A 236 10.31 -3.88 0.44
C THR A 236 10.79 -5.24 -0.06
N ARG A 237 9.90 -6.23 -0.12
CA ARG A 237 10.26 -7.60 -0.44
C ARG A 237 10.67 -7.76 -1.90
N SER A 238 11.83 -8.38 -2.09
CA SER A 238 12.37 -8.76 -3.39
C SER A 238 13.18 -10.04 -3.23
N HIS A 239 12.52 -11.19 -3.27
CA HIS A 239 13.14 -12.49 -2.99
C HIS A 239 13.15 -13.40 -4.23
N ALA A 240 14.32 -13.90 -4.60
CA ALA A 240 14.49 -14.67 -5.84
C ALA A 240 13.98 -16.12 -5.75
N HIS A 241 14.27 -16.81 -4.64
CA HIS A 241 14.16 -18.27 -4.58
C HIS A 241 12.89 -18.83 -3.93
N ARG A 242 12.32 -18.16 -2.92
CA ARG A 242 11.13 -18.65 -2.17
C ARG A 242 10.03 -17.60 -2.08
N ALA A 243 8.81 -18.06 -1.81
CA ALA A 243 7.70 -17.18 -1.47
C ALA A 243 7.91 -16.56 -0.09
N VAL A 244 7.40 -15.35 0.07
CA VAL A 244 7.64 -14.54 1.26
C VAL A 244 6.39 -13.72 1.62
N SER A 245 6.21 -13.43 2.91
CA SER A 245 5.13 -12.58 3.43
C SER A 245 5.43 -11.09 3.25
N PHE A 246 4.39 -10.27 3.22
CA PHE A 246 4.40 -8.81 3.08
C PHE A 246 3.90 -8.16 4.38
N GLY A 247 4.84 -7.97 5.29
CA GLY A 247 4.63 -7.41 6.63
C GLY A 247 4.38 -8.47 7.71
N GLU A 248 4.24 -8.00 8.94
CA GLU A 248 4.14 -8.86 10.15
C GLU A 248 2.81 -9.63 10.28
N GLY A 249 1.81 -9.35 9.45
CA GLY A 249 0.52 -10.03 9.55
C GLY A 249 -0.37 -9.81 8.34
N PRO A 250 -1.42 -10.64 8.17
CA PRO A 250 -2.23 -10.67 6.96
C PRO A 250 -3.08 -9.40 6.75
N HIS A 251 -3.17 -8.53 7.75
CA HIS A 251 -3.94 -7.29 7.70
C HIS A 251 -3.09 -6.05 7.41
N ILE A 252 -1.75 -6.16 7.48
CA ILE A 252 -0.85 -5.00 7.38
C ILE A 252 -0.91 -4.39 5.98
N LEU A 253 -0.90 -5.21 4.94
CA LEU A 253 -1.02 -4.73 3.56
C LEU A 253 -2.38 -4.06 3.31
N ALA A 254 -3.49 -4.66 3.76
CA ALA A 254 -4.83 -4.06 3.64
C ALA A 254 -4.94 -2.72 4.38
N LEU A 255 -4.33 -2.62 5.58
CA LEU A 255 -4.27 -1.36 6.32
C LEU A 255 -3.52 -0.28 5.52
N ALA A 256 -2.38 -0.63 4.93
CA ALA A 256 -1.56 0.28 4.13
C ALA A 256 -2.30 0.78 2.88
N LEU A 257 -2.93 -0.14 2.13
CA LEU A 257 -3.64 0.14 0.87
C LEU A 257 -4.83 1.09 1.07
N THR A 258 -5.46 1.07 2.24
CA THR A 258 -6.65 1.87 2.55
C THR A 258 -6.34 3.26 3.10
N ARG A 259 -5.07 3.68 3.15
CA ARG A 259 -4.70 5.02 3.64
C ARG A 259 -4.92 6.12 2.61
N ALA A 260 -4.87 5.80 1.32
CA ALA A 260 -4.99 6.77 0.24
C ALA A 260 -6.45 7.20 0.01
N ARG A 261 -6.67 8.50 -0.17
CA ARG A 261 -7.96 9.06 -0.61
C ARG A 261 -8.02 9.31 -2.11
N ALA A 262 -6.98 9.91 -2.69
CA ALA A 262 -6.97 10.29 -4.09
C ALA A 262 -6.08 9.38 -4.94
N LYS A 263 -4.85 9.12 -4.49
CA LYS A 263 -3.86 8.35 -5.28
C LYS A 263 -3.06 7.39 -4.42
N LEU A 264 -2.81 6.19 -4.96
CA LEU A 264 -2.01 5.14 -4.38
C LEU A 264 -0.87 4.77 -5.35
N VAL A 265 0.36 4.82 -4.89
CA VAL A 265 1.54 4.38 -5.64
C VAL A 265 2.17 3.21 -4.90
N LEU A 266 2.12 2.02 -5.50
CA LEU A 266 2.78 0.82 -5.00
C LEU A 266 4.18 0.75 -5.58
N VAL A 267 5.17 0.42 -4.77
CA VAL A 267 6.56 0.24 -5.21
C VAL A 267 7.02 -1.13 -4.76
N GLY A 268 7.52 -1.95 -5.68
CA GLY A 268 8.02 -3.26 -5.32
C GLY A 268 8.32 -4.19 -6.49
N ASP A 269 8.64 -5.42 -6.15
CA ASP A 269 9.06 -6.45 -7.08
C ASP A 269 7.88 -7.33 -7.55
N PRO A 270 7.43 -7.20 -8.82
CA PRO A 270 6.31 -7.98 -9.31
C PRO A 270 6.62 -9.48 -9.40
N GLY A 271 7.88 -9.87 -9.54
CA GLY A 271 8.31 -11.26 -9.54
C GLY A 271 8.17 -11.92 -8.16
N THR A 272 8.40 -11.14 -7.10
CA THR A 272 8.17 -11.61 -5.71
C THR A 272 6.69 -11.80 -5.42
N LEU A 273 5.84 -10.86 -5.87
CA LEU A 273 4.37 -10.99 -5.77
C LEU A 273 3.86 -12.21 -6.54
N ALA A 274 4.33 -12.44 -7.76
CA ALA A 274 3.94 -13.59 -8.57
C ALA A 274 4.33 -14.92 -7.89
N ARG A 275 5.55 -15.03 -7.35
CA ARG A 275 5.97 -16.22 -6.60
C ARG A 275 5.11 -16.45 -5.36
N ARG A 276 4.79 -15.38 -4.63
CA ARG A 276 3.94 -15.45 -3.44
C ARG A 276 2.50 -15.88 -3.76
N CYS A 277 1.95 -15.45 -4.89
CA CYS A 277 0.64 -15.88 -5.41
C CYS A 277 0.58 -17.39 -5.69
N GLN A 278 1.67 -17.97 -6.19
CA GLN A 278 1.75 -19.39 -6.58
C GLN A 278 1.94 -20.34 -5.39
N TRP A 279 2.48 -19.85 -4.28
CA TRP A 279 2.79 -20.65 -3.10
C TRP A 279 1.53 -20.97 -2.27
N GLN A 280 1.40 -22.22 -1.87
CA GLN A 280 0.32 -22.72 -1.00
C GLN A 280 0.92 -23.20 0.32
N GLY A 281 0.21 -22.98 1.43
CA GLY A 281 0.67 -23.32 2.77
C GLY A 281 1.28 -22.13 3.55
N PRO A 282 1.82 -22.37 4.75
CA PRO A 282 2.42 -21.34 5.58
C PRO A 282 3.64 -20.69 4.90
N VAL A 283 3.92 -19.44 5.24
CA VAL A 283 5.04 -18.67 4.67
C VAL A 283 5.62 -17.74 5.74
N ASP A 284 6.95 -17.71 5.84
CA ASP A 284 7.67 -17.02 6.92
C ASP A 284 7.04 -17.35 8.30
N HIS A 285 6.47 -16.37 8.99
CA HIS A 285 5.81 -16.48 10.30
C HIS A 285 4.28 -16.62 10.21
N LEU A 286 3.69 -16.58 9.01
CA LEU A 286 2.25 -16.69 8.82
C LEU A 286 1.80 -18.16 8.86
N ASP A 287 0.80 -18.44 9.69
CA ASP A 287 0.08 -19.71 9.66
C ASP A 287 -0.65 -19.91 8.33
N GLU A 288 -1.20 -21.12 8.12
CA GLU A 288 -1.87 -21.49 6.88
C GLU A 288 -3.05 -20.56 6.54
N ASN A 289 -3.83 -20.15 7.53
CA ASN A 289 -5.00 -19.29 7.35
C ASN A 289 -4.61 -17.85 6.99
N ALA A 290 -3.64 -17.29 7.72
CA ALA A 290 -3.09 -15.97 7.47
C ALA A 290 -2.40 -15.91 6.10
N SER A 291 -1.61 -16.93 5.78
CA SER A 291 -0.99 -17.09 4.46
C SER A 291 -2.05 -17.18 3.36
N ALA A 292 -3.13 -17.95 3.53
CA ALA A 292 -4.19 -18.05 2.53
C ALA A 292 -4.88 -16.70 2.28
N ARG A 293 -5.18 -15.92 3.34
CA ARG A 293 -5.80 -14.59 3.21
C ARG A 293 -4.90 -13.60 2.49
N GLU A 294 -3.63 -13.54 2.86
CA GLU A 294 -2.65 -12.67 2.22
C GLU A 294 -2.43 -13.07 0.74
N ARG A 295 -2.34 -14.38 0.45
CA ARG A 295 -2.20 -14.91 -0.91
C ARG A 295 -3.34 -14.46 -1.82
N GLU A 296 -4.56 -14.47 -1.32
CA GLU A 296 -5.74 -14.10 -2.09
C GLU A 296 -5.69 -12.61 -2.50
N LEU A 297 -5.30 -11.72 -1.57
CA LEU A 297 -5.05 -10.31 -1.88
C LEU A 297 -3.97 -10.17 -2.95
N ILE A 298 -2.83 -10.84 -2.76
CA ILE A 298 -1.69 -10.78 -3.69
C ILE A 298 -2.07 -11.33 -5.07
N SER A 299 -2.87 -12.39 -5.13
CA SER A 299 -3.37 -12.99 -6.37
C SER A 299 -4.16 -11.99 -7.19
N ARG A 300 -5.06 -11.24 -6.55
CA ARG A 300 -5.83 -10.16 -7.22
C ARG A 300 -4.93 -9.03 -7.68
N LEU A 301 -3.96 -8.60 -6.85
CA LEU A 301 -2.97 -7.59 -7.27
C LEU A 301 -2.16 -8.06 -8.49
N VAL A 302 -1.73 -9.32 -8.52
CA VAL A 302 -1.01 -9.92 -9.65
C VAL A 302 -1.87 -9.93 -10.92
N ARG A 303 -3.19 -10.13 -10.83
CA ARG A 303 -4.08 -10.00 -11.99
C ARG A 303 -4.06 -8.59 -12.57
N TYR A 304 -4.01 -7.53 -11.76
CA TYR A 304 -3.84 -6.16 -12.26
C TYR A 304 -2.51 -5.98 -12.98
N LEU A 305 -1.41 -6.48 -12.39
CA LEU A 305 -0.08 -6.45 -13.00
C LEU A 305 -0.02 -7.17 -14.37
N GLN A 306 -0.89 -8.15 -14.57
CA GLN A 306 -0.99 -8.94 -15.81
C GLN A 306 -2.01 -8.38 -16.82
N GLY A 307 -2.64 -7.24 -16.54
CA GLY A 307 -3.66 -6.67 -17.44
C GLY A 307 -5.04 -7.33 -17.32
N GLN A 308 -5.30 -8.11 -16.26
CA GLN A 308 -6.48 -8.96 -16.09
C GLN A 308 -7.40 -8.53 -14.93
N GLY A 309 -7.15 -7.37 -14.33
CA GLY A 309 -8.00 -6.79 -13.29
C GLY A 309 -9.27 -6.15 -13.88
N PRO A 310 -10.42 -6.18 -13.17
CA PRO A 310 -11.69 -5.63 -13.68
C PRO A 310 -11.71 -4.11 -13.81
N HIS A 311 -10.84 -3.38 -13.08
CA HIS A 311 -10.76 -1.92 -13.08
C HIS A 311 -9.43 -1.42 -13.68
N GLN A 312 -9.06 -1.89 -14.87
CA GLN A 312 -7.80 -1.53 -15.56
C GLN A 312 -7.61 -0.01 -15.68
N GLN A 313 -8.67 0.76 -15.92
CA GLN A 313 -8.58 2.21 -16.05
C GLN A 313 -8.06 2.92 -14.79
N ALA A 314 -8.25 2.29 -13.62
CA ALA A 314 -7.78 2.83 -12.34
C ALA A 314 -6.32 2.48 -12.05
N PHE A 315 -5.72 1.54 -12.80
CA PHE A 315 -4.43 0.93 -12.51
C PHE A 315 -3.44 1.10 -13.66
N HIS A 316 -2.28 1.65 -13.36
CA HIS A 316 -1.19 1.77 -14.34
C HIS A 316 0.09 1.09 -13.84
N LEU A 317 0.69 0.29 -14.70
CA LEU A 317 2.00 -0.32 -14.46
C LEU A 317 3.07 0.61 -15.04
N CYS A 318 3.89 1.20 -14.18
CA CYS A 318 4.93 2.14 -14.60
C CYS A 318 6.24 1.40 -14.88
N GLU A 319 6.87 1.71 -16.02
CA GLU A 319 8.22 1.25 -16.32
C GLU A 319 9.21 2.02 -15.43
N GLY A 320 9.94 1.33 -14.56
CA GLY A 320 10.91 1.94 -13.62
C GLY A 320 12.12 2.65 -14.27
N GLY A 321 12.03 3.07 -15.53
CA GLY A 321 13.12 3.64 -16.34
C GLY A 321 12.84 5.01 -16.97
N GLY A 322 11.66 5.59 -16.84
CA GLY A 322 11.42 6.93 -17.38
C GLY A 322 10.16 7.59 -16.84
N VAL A 323 10.35 8.60 -15.99
CA VAL A 323 9.82 9.98 -16.07
C VAL A 323 10.72 10.88 -15.21
#